data_AF-A0A6H1A2M3-F1
#
_entry.id   AF-A0A6H1A2M3-F1
#
_cell.length_a   1.000
_cell.length_b   1.000
_cell.length_c   1.000
_cell.angle_alpha   90.00
_cell.angle_beta   90.00
_cell.angle_gamma   90.00
#
_symmetry.space_group_name_H-M   'P 1'
#
loop_
_entity.id
_entity.type
_entity.pdbx_description
1 polymer ?
#
loop_
_entity_poly.entity_id
_entity_poly.type
_entity_poly.pdbx_seq_one_letter_code
_entity_poly.pdbx_strand_id
1 'polypeptide(L)'
;MTTILEAAAVSVRLRRLWLGEIARSTQLAASDLADAVHDVQLSRVADTLVVSGAYDFGVGDPFDSELGERLRQRVVRLSGGTVTTVEWSFDPDLKPVRRPQSSDLDIFTPGDPALEELPTMLVRLRDRLPPLGAEARETLGRLRLVAASKHRLWFAAPSVAVRDSLARVPGARGALTTAVQRVQRHDLALYRVVVDGSHRAKGLLL
;
A
#
# COMPACT_ATOMS: atom_id res chain seq x y z
N MET A 1 -23.47 8.18 -6.17
CA MET A 1 -22.57 9.00 -5.33
C MET A 1 -21.17 8.40 -5.43
N THR A 2 -20.22 9.12 -5.99
CA THR A 2 -18.81 8.72 -6.06
C THR A 2 -18.22 8.92 -4.67
N THR A 3 -18.00 7.84 -3.91
CA THR A 3 -17.36 7.94 -2.59
C THR A 3 -15.94 8.44 -2.80
N ILE A 4 -15.63 9.64 -2.28
CA ILE A 4 -14.27 10.18 -2.28
C ILE A 4 -13.39 9.22 -1.47
N LEU A 5 -12.33 8.72 -2.08
CA LEU A 5 -11.39 7.81 -1.43
C LEU A 5 -10.50 8.58 -0.45
N GLU A 6 -10.28 8.01 0.73
CA GLU A 6 -9.27 8.54 1.65
C GLU A 6 -7.88 8.47 1.01
N ALA A 7 -7.01 9.43 1.32
CA ALA A 7 -5.66 9.49 0.74
C ALA A 7 -4.86 8.19 0.96
N ALA A 8 -5.01 7.56 2.12
CA ALA A 8 -4.40 6.25 2.39
C ALA A 8 -4.96 5.12 1.51
N ALA A 9 -6.26 5.14 1.19
CA ALA A 9 -6.85 4.17 0.27
C ALA A 9 -6.31 4.37 -1.15
N VAL A 10 -6.11 5.62 -1.57
CA VAL A 10 -5.44 5.95 -2.84
C VAL A 10 -4.01 5.38 -2.85
N SER A 11 -3.20 5.63 -1.82
CA SER A 11 -1.83 5.09 -1.73
C SER A 11 -1.80 3.56 -1.75
N VAL A 12 -2.74 2.88 -1.10
CA VAL A 12 -2.87 1.41 -1.16
C VAL A 12 -3.16 0.93 -2.59
N ARG A 13 -4.06 1.60 -3.32
CA ARG A 13 -4.35 1.25 -4.72
C ARG A 13 -3.14 1.47 -5.63
N LEU A 14 -2.44 2.59 -5.46
CA LEU A 14 -1.23 2.90 -6.23
C LEU A 14 -0.10 1.92 -5.94
N ARG A 15 0.06 1.44 -4.69
CA ARG A 15 1.04 0.40 -4.33
C ARG A 15 0.77 -0.88 -5.12
N ARG A 16 -0.50 -1.29 -5.16
CA ARG A 16 -0.91 -2.50 -5.87
C ARG A 16 -0.76 -2.36 -7.38
N LEU A 17 -1.08 -1.19 -7.93
CA LEU A 17 -0.78 -0.88 -9.32
C LEU A 17 0.71 -1.11 -9.60
N TRP A 18 1.57 -0.52 -8.78
CA TRP A 18 3.00 -0.60 -8.98
C TRP A 18 3.52 -2.03 -8.91
N LEU A 19 3.29 -2.71 -7.78
CA LEU A 19 3.78 -4.07 -7.54
C LEU A 19 3.14 -5.13 -8.43
N GLY A 20 1.87 -4.94 -8.80
CA GLY A 20 1.07 -5.95 -9.50
C GLY A 20 1.07 -5.80 -11.02
N GLU A 21 1.11 -4.57 -11.52
CA GLU A 21 0.99 -4.27 -12.95
C GLU A 21 2.29 -3.67 -13.51
N ILE A 22 2.84 -2.62 -12.89
CA ILE A 22 3.95 -1.84 -13.47
C ILE A 22 5.28 -2.56 -13.36
N ALA A 23 5.68 -2.97 -12.16
CA ALA A 23 6.95 -3.69 -11.92
C ALA A 23 7.02 -5.06 -12.62
N ARG A 24 5.90 -5.53 -13.20
CA ARG A 24 5.80 -6.80 -13.94
C ARG A 24 5.50 -6.60 -15.42
N SER A 25 5.43 -5.36 -15.87
CA SER A 25 5.04 -5.04 -17.24
C SER A 25 6.15 -5.43 -18.21
N THR A 26 5.80 -6.22 -19.24
CA THR A 26 6.72 -6.54 -20.33
C THR A 26 7.11 -5.30 -21.14
N GLN A 27 6.24 -4.30 -21.20
CA GLN A 27 6.53 -3.01 -21.84
C GLN A 27 7.58 -2.24 -21.05
N LEU A 28 7.51 -2.29 -19.72
CA LEU A 28 8.52 -1.68 -18.87
C LEU A 28 9.85 -2.43 -18.94
N ALA A 29 9.82 -3.76 -18.95
CA ALA A 29 11.00 -4.60 -19.13
C ALA A 29 11.73 -4.37 -20.46
N ALA A 30 11.03 -3.82 -21.47
CA ALA A 30 11.60 -3.46 -22.77
C ALA A 30 12.01 -1.98 -22.88
N SER A 31 11.92 -1.22 -21.78
CA SER A 31 12.24 0.21 -21.73
C SER A 31 13.49 0.49 -20.89
N ASP A 32 14.05 1.68 -21.04
CA ASP A 32 15.19 2.15 -20.23
C ASP A 32 14.84 2.28 -18.72
N LEU A 33 13.56 2.17 -18.35
CA LEU A 33 13.10 2.15 -16.96
C LEU A 33 13.23 0.77 -16.30
N ALA A 34 13.53 -0.29 -17.06
CA ALA A 34 13.51 -1.68 -16.57
C ALA A 34 14.41 -1.88 -15.33
N ASP A 35 15.64 -1.38 -15.39
CA ASP A 35 16.61 -1.54 -14.31
C ASP A 35 16.30 -0.64 -13.11
N ALA A 36 15.70 0.53 -13.37
CA ALA A 36 15.44 1.53 -12.34
C ALA A 36 14.20 1.20 -11.50
N VAL A 37 13.13 0.64 -12.09
CA VAL A 37 11.79 0.51 -11.47
C VAL A 37 11.76 -0.28 -10.15
N HIS A 38 12.71 -1.18 -9.96
CA HIS A 38 12.75 -2.09 -8.81
C HIS A 38 13.45 -1.47 -7.60
N ASP A 39 14.26 -0.44 -7.82
CA ASP A 39 15.03 0.26 -6.78
C ASP A 39 14.55 1.71 -6.62
N VAL A 40 13.24 1.91 -6.64
CA VAL A 40 12.60 3.22 -6.42
C VAL A 40 11.85 3.28 -5.11
N GLN A 41 11.71 4.50 -4.59
CA GLN A 41 10.73 4.85 -3.58
C GLN A 41 9.56 5.56 -4.22
N LEU A 42 8.35 5.17 -3.82
CA LEU A 42 7.12 5.80 -4.26
C LEU A 42 6.46 6.52 -3.11
N SER A 43 6.22 7.81 -3.32
CA SER A 43 5.48 8.64 -2.38
C SER A 43 4.38 9.41 -3.10
N ARG A 44 3.34 9.76 -2.35
CA ARG A 44 2.29 10.66 -2.83
C ARG A 44 2.45 12.02 -2.15
N VAL A 45 2.59 13.07 -2.95
CA VAL A 45 2.63 14.45 -2.49
C VAL A 45 1.50 15.18 -3.20
N ALA A 46 0.48 15.61 -2.44
CA ALA A 46 -0.74 16.21 -2.99
C ALA A 46 -1.37 15.37 -4.12
N ASP A 47 -1.35 15.89 -5.35
CA ASP A 47 -1.87 15.31 -6.58
C ASP A 47 -0.80 14.64 -7.46
N THR A 48 0.42 14.49 -6.94
CA THR A 48 1.56 13.90 -7.65
C THR A 48 1.98 12.57 -7.02
N LEU A 49 2.19 11.57 -7.89
CA LEU A 49 2.96 10.37 -7.57
C LEU A 49 4.42 10.64 -7.92
N VAL A 50 5.28 10.69 -6.89
CA VAL A 50 6.72 10.89 -7.07
C VAL A 50 7.40 9.52 -7.07
N VAL A 51 8.14 9.26 -8.14
CA VAL A 51 8.99 8.08 -8.33
C VAL A 51 10.44 8.49 -8.12
N SER A 52 10.98 8.23 -6.94
CA SER A 52 12.35 8.61 -6.58
C SER A 52 13.31 7.44 -6.79
N GLY A 53 14.39 7.65 -7.54
CA GLY A 53 15.37 6.61 -7.83
C GLY A 53 16.78 7.18 -8.01
N ALA A 54 17.79 6.33 -7.85
CA ALA A 54 19.19 6.69 -8.03
C ALA A 54 19.65 6.67 -9.50
N TYR A 55 18.73 6.40 -10.44
CA TYR A 55 19.03 6.41 -11.87
C TYR A 55 18.81 7.81 -12.45
N ASP A 56 19.84 8.33 -13.13
CA ASP A 56 19.80 9.61 -13.83
C ASP A 56 19.45 9.40 -15.30
N PHE A 57 18.31 9.94 -15.74
CA PHE A 57 17.87 9.93 -17.14
C PHE A 57 18.33 11.19 -17.91
N GLY A 58 19.11 12.07 -17.29
CA GLY A 58 19.59 13.31 -17.89
C GLY A 58 18.50 14.38 -17.99
N VAL A 59 18.47 15.10 -19.11
CA VAL A 59 17.49 16.17 -19.36
C VAL A 59 16.24 15.59 -20.02
N GLY A 60 15.29 15.12 -19.20
CA GLY A 60 13.99 14.63 -19.67
C GLY A 60 13.22 13.88 -18.58
N ASP A 61 11.89 13.95 -18.62
CA ASP A 61 11.04 13.09 -17.79
C ASP A 61 10.97 11.71 -18.48
N PRO A 62 11.45 10.61 -17.85
CA PRO A 62 11.32 9.28 -18.45
C PRO A 62 9.86 8.84 -18.64
N PHE A 63 8.91 9.52 -18.01
CA PHE A 63 7.47 9.35 -18.25
C PHE A 63 6.94 10.17 -19.42
N ASP A 64 7.77 10.92 -20.15
CA ASP A 64 7.39 11.58 -21.41
C ASP A 64 7.46 10.60 -22.59
N SER A 65 6.73 9.50 -22.46
CA SER A 65 6.63 8.42 -23.44
C SER A 65 5.22 7.84 -23.45
N GLU A 66 4.89 7.01 -24.45
CA GLU A 66 3.58 6.32 -24.50
C GLU A 66 3.36 5.44 -23.25
N LEU A 67 4.43 4.83 -22.72
CA LEU A 67 4.40 4.07 -21.47
C LEU A 67 4.05 4.97 -20.28
N GLY A 68 4.68 6.13 -20.18
CA GLY A 68 4.41 7.10 -19.12
C GLY A 68 3.00 7.69 -19.18
N GLU A 69 2.48 7.97 -20.38
CA GLU A 69 1.10 8.43 -20.56
C GLU A 69 0.08 7.36 -20.12
N ARG A 70 0.30 6.10 -20.49
CA ARG A 70 -0.53 4.98 -20.01
C ARG A 70 -0.47 4.83 -18.48
N LEU A 71 0.71 5.00 -17.89
CA LEU A 71 0.87 5.00 -16.43
C LEU A 71 0.06 6.14 -15.78
N ARG A 72 0.19 7.38 -16.27
CA ARG A 72 -0.58 8.54 -15.77
C ARG A 72 -2.08 8.30 -15.85
N GLN A 73 -2.60 7.82 -16.99
CA GLN A 73 -4.01 7.48 -17.16
C GLN A 73 -4.49 6.41 -16.17
N ARG A 74 -3.64 5.43 -15.87
CA ARG A 74 -3.94 4.37 -14.91
C ARG A 74 -3.95 4.89 -13.47
N VAL A 75 -2.99 5.73 -13.12
CA VAL A 75 -2.89 6.42 -11.81
C VAL A 75 -4.10 7.32 -11.57
N VAL A 76 -4.47 8.15 -12.55
CA VAL A 76 -5.68 9.01 -12.51
C VAL A 76 -6.92 8.17 -12.25
N ARG A 77 -7.11 7.09 -13.02
CA ARG A 77 -8.28 6.22 -12.90
C ARG A 77 -8.38 5.56 -11.53
N LEU A 78 -7.28 5.00 -11.02
CA LEU A 78 -7.27 4.27 -9.75
C LEU A 78 -7.40 5.19 -8.53
N SER A 79 -6.86 6.40 -8.62
CA SER A 79 -6.97 7.44 -7.59
C SER A 79 -8.30 8.19 -7.63
N GLY A 80 -9.17 7.94 -8.62
CA GLY A 80 -10.41 8.68 -8.81
C GLY A 80 -10.20 10.14 -9.19
N GLY A 81 -9.08 10.45 -9.86
CA GLY A 81 -8.68 11.81 -10.23
C GLY A 81 -7.93 12.58 -9.14
N THR A 82 -7.65 11.96 -7.99
CA THR A 82 -6.92 12.62 -6.87
C THR A 82 -5.42 12.71 -7.12
N VAL A 83 -4.87 11.89 -8.02
CA VAL A 83 -3.49 11.97 -8.48
C VAL A 83 -3.53 12.12 -9.99
N THR A 84 -3.04 13.25 -10.47
CA THR A 84 -3.06 13.65 -11.88
C THR A 84 -1.68 13.65 -12.51
N THR A 85 -0.64 13.71 -11.69
CA THR A 85 0.75 13.83 -12.14
C THR A 85 1.56 12.63 -11.69
N VAL A 86 2.48 12.18 -12.54
CA VAL A 86 3.52 11.20 -12.23
C VAL A 86 4.85 11.80 -12.64
N GLU A 87 5.80 11.83 -11.71
CA GLU A 87 7.09 12.50 -11.88
C GLU A 87 8.23 11.58 -11.46
N TRP A 88 9.33 11.61 -12.21
CA TRP A 88 10.59 11.02 -11.79
C TRP A 88 11.44 12.03 -11.03
N SER A 89 11.96 11.64 -9.87
CA SER A 89 12.90 12.43 -9.08
C SER A 89 14.21 11.67 -8.96
N PHE A 90 15.28 12.20 -9.54
CA PHE A 90 16.63 11.67 -9.34
C PHE A 90 17.11 12.01 -7.92
N ASP A 91 17.50 10.99 -7.17
CA ASP A 91 18.13 11.12 -5.85
C ASP A 91 19.29 10.12 -5.75
N PRO A 92 20.56 10.55 -5.95
CA PRO A 92 21.72 9.65 -5.88
C PRO A 92 21.97 9.11 -4.47
N ASP A 93 21.44 9.79 -3.45
CA ASP A 93 21.62 9.45 -2.03
C ASP A 93 20.33 8.89 -1.43
N LEU A 94 19.44 8.28 -2.25
CA LEU A 94 18.10 7.85 -1.87
C LEU A 94 18.10 7.06 -0.55
N LYS A 95 17.73 7.73 0.53
CA LYS A 95 17.83 7.16 1.89
C LYS A 95 16.64 6.26 2.15
N PRO A 96 16.85 5.07 2.74
CA PRO A 96 15.74 4.24 3.18
C PRO A 96 14.84 5.03 4.14
N VAL A 97 13.53 5.03 3.88
CA VAL A 97 12.54 5.61 4.79
C VAL A 97 12.67 4.93 6.14
N ARG A 98 12.82 5.70 7.21
CA ARG A 98 12.86 5.13 8.56
C ARG A 98 11.45 4.80 9.00
N ARG A 99 11.27 3.64 9.64
CA ARG A 99 9.99 3.19 10.18
C ARG A 99 9.14 4.26 10.92
N PRO A 100 9.67 5.01 11.92
CA PRO A 100 8.88 6.03 12.61
C PRO A 100 8.51 7.23 11.72
N GLN A 101 9.19 7.39 10.59
CA GLN A 101 8.93 8.43 9.59
C GLN A 101 7.99 7.93 8.48
N SER A 102 7.58 6.66 8.50
CA SER A 102 6.69 6.11 7.48
C SER A 102 5.27 6.63 7.60
N SER A 103 4.79 7.22 6.52
CA SER A 103 3.48 7.82 6.33
C SER A 103 2.44 6.80 5.85
N ASP A 104 1.15 7.09 6.06
CA ASP A 104 0.07 6.39 5.37
C ASP A 104 0.06 6.65 3.85
N LEU A 105 0.83 7.66 3.40
CA LEU A 105 0.99 8.04 2.00
C LEU A 105 2.15 7.33 1.30
N ASP A 106 3.02 6.62 2.04
CA ASP A 106 4.12 5.86 1.43
C ASP A 106 3.55 4.70 0.61
N ILE A 107 3.94 4.63 -0.65
CA ILE A 107 3.37 3.70 -1.62
C ILE A 107 4.28 2.48 -1.81
N PHE A 108 5.60 2.63 -1.85
CA PHE A 108 6.51 1.52 -2.04
C PHE A 108 7.93 1.96 -1.68
N THR A 109 8.72 1.04 -1.12
CA THR A 109 10.16 1.23 -0.92
C THR A 109 10.90 -0.06 -1.25
N PRO A 110 12.19 0.01 -1.63
CA PRO A 110 12.99 -1.19 -1.87
C PRO A 110 12.98 -2.12 -0.65
N GLY A 111 12.66 -3.39 -0.89
CA GLY A 111 12.49 -4.40 0.15
C GLY A 111 11.10 -4.46 0.81
N ASP A 112 10.12 -3.70 0.31
CA ASP A 112 8.71 -3.95 0.62
C ASP A 112 8.27 -5.32 0.08
N PRO A 113 7.43 -6.07 0.82
CA PRO A 113 6.95 -7.36 0.37
C PRO A 113 6.10 -7.22 -0.90
N ALA A 114 6.29 -8.15 -1.84
CA ALA A 114 5.50 -8.21 -3.05
C ALA A 114 4.05 -8.67 -2.77
N LEU A 115 3.15 -8.53 -3.74
CA LEU A 115 1.71 -8.84 -3.54
C LEU A 115 1.46 -10.33 -3.24
N GLU A 116 2.28 -11.22 -3.78
CA GLU A 116 2.29 -12.66 -3.59
C GLU A 116 2.72 -13.09 -2.19
N GLU A 117 3.39 -12.20 -1.43
CA GLU A 117 3.78 -12.46 -0.05
C GLU A 117 2.68 -12.13 0.95
N LEU A 118 1.67 -11.33 0.54
CA LEU A 118 0.55 -10.95 1.41
C LEU A 118 -0.22 -12.14 2.00
N PRO A 119 -0.51 -13.25 1.26
CA PRO A 119 -1.11 -14.44 1.84
C PRO A 119 -0.28 -15.04 2.99
N THR A 120 1.04 -15.11 2.83
CA THR A 120 1.95 -15.60 3.89
C THR A 120 1.93 -14.66 5.09
N MET A 121 1.94 -13.34 4.86
CA MET A 121 1.82 -12.34 5.93
C MET A 121 0.49 -12.47 6.68
N LEU A 122 -0.60 -12.72 5.96
CA LEU A 122 -1.94 -12.93 6.52
C LEU A 122 -1.99 -14.15 7.45
N VAL A 123 -1.38 -15.28 7.04
CA VAL A 123 -1.24 -16.47 7.90
C VAL A 123 -0.48 -16.13 9.17
N ARG A 124 0.66 -15.43 9.05
CA ARG A 124 1.44 -15.00 10.22
C ARG A 124 0.64 -14.09 11.15
N LEU A 125 -0.20 -13.19 10.62
CA LEU A 125 -1.07 -12.35 11.45
C LEU A 125 -2.11 -13.19 12.21
N ARG A 126 -2.75 -14.13 11.52
CA ARG A 126 -3.74 -15.06 12.09
C ARG A 126 -3.16 -15.85 13.26
N ASP A 127 -1.98 -16.43 13.07
CA ASP A 127 -1.29 -17.24 14.08
C ASP A 127 -0.88 -16.45 15.33
N ARG A 128 -0.83 -15.12 15.23
CA ARG A 128 -0.42 -14.23 16.32
C ARG A 128 -1.58 -13.55 17.03
N LEU A 129 -2.81 -13.73 16.55
CA LEU A 129 -4.01 -13.22 17.22
C LEU A 129 -4.16 -13.92 18.58
N PRO A 130 -4.45 -13.16 19.66
CA PRO A 130 -4.83 -13.76 20.93
C PRO A 130 -6.19 -14.47 20.81
N PRO A 131 -6.60 -15.29 21.79
CA PRO A 131 -7.96 -15.81 21.87
C PRO A 131 -9.00 -14.68 21.77
N LEU A 132 -10.00 -14.88 20.90
CA LEU A 132 -11.03 -13.88 20.58
C LEU A 132 -12.41 -14.38 20.99
N GLY A 133 -13.24 -13.48 21.54
CA GLY A 133 -14.68 -13.67 21.57
C GLY A 133 -15.31 -13.65 20.17
N ALA A 134 -16.53 -14.15 20.04
CA ALA A 134 -17.22 -14.30 18.75
C ALA A 134 -17.35 -12.98 17.97
N GLU A 135 -17.77 -11.90 18.64
CA GLU A 135 -17.95 -10.59 17.99
C GLU A 135 -16.64 -9.95 17.53
N ALA A 136 -15.56 -10.10 18.33
CA ALA A 136 -14.24 -9.60 17.96
C ALA A 136 -13.68 -10.38 16.76
N ARG A 137 -13.89 -11.70 16.73
CA ARG A 137 -13.56 -12.56 15.59
C ARG A 137 -14.34 -12.13 14.35
N GLU A 138 -15.65 -11.93 14.44
CA GLU A 138 -16.45 -11.49 13.30
C GLU A 138 -15.97 -10.12 12.78
N THR A 139 -15.74 -9.17 13.69
CA THR A 139 -15.25 -7.82 13.34
C THR A 139 -13.93 -7.87 12.60
N LEU A 140 -12.95 -8.61 13.13
CA LEU A 140 -11.65 -8.78 12.49
C LEU A 140 -11.77 -9.53 11.17
N GLY A 141 -12.60 -10.58 11.11
CA GLY A 141 -12.84 -11.36 9.89
C GLY A 141 -13.40 -10.56 8.72
N ARG A 142 -13.99 -9.39 8.96
CA ARG A 142 -14.46 -8.48 7.88
C ARG A 142 -13.35 -7.62 7.28
N LEU A 143 -12.19 -7.52 7.94
CA LEU A 143 -11.04 -6.79 7.42
C LEU A 143 -10.27 -7.62 6.41
N ARG A 144 -9.62 -6.96 5.46
CA ARG A 144 -8.74 -7.60 4.47
C ARG A 144 -7.35 -6.99 4.51
N LEU A 145 -6.29 -7.79 4.58
CA LEU A 145 -4.94 -7.28 4.34
C LEU A 145 -4.81 -6.96 2.84
N VAL A 146 -4.62 -5.70 2.51
CA VAL A 146 -4.62 -5.23 1.10
C VAL A 146 -3.28 -4.72 0.63
N ALA A 147 -2.42 -4.34 1.56
CA ALA A 147 -1.06 -3.91 1.33
C ALA A 147 -0.21 -4.10 2.59
N ALA A 148 1.10 -4.26 2.37
CA ALA A 148 2.12 -4.26 3.40
C ALA A 148 3.34 -3.53 2.87
N SER A 149 4.09 -2.92 3.78
CA SER A 149 5.44 -2.42 3.57
C SER A 149 6.34 -3.05 4.62
N LYS A 150 7.63 -2.80 4.52
CA LYS A 150 8.59 -3.13 5.57
C LYS A 150 8.23 -2.53 6.93
N HIS A 151 7.40 -1.48 6.95
CA HIS A 151 7.14 -0.66 8.13
C HIS A 151 5.70 -0.69 8.62
N ARG A 152 4.73 -0.80 7.70
CA ARG A 152 3.30 -0.58 7.97
C ARG A 152 2.44 -1.63 7.26
N LEU A 153 1.30 -1.95 7.86
CA LEU A 153 0.29 -2.83 7.27
C LEU A 153 -1.00 -2.04 6.99
N TRP A 154 -1.67 -2.34 5.89
CA TRP A 154 -2.95 -1.72 5.55
C TRP A 154 -4.04 -2.76 5.43
N PHE A 155 -5.11 -2.52 6.18
CA PHE A 155 -6.32 -3.31 6.12
C PHE A 155 -7.43 -2.50 5.44
N ALA A 156 -8.18 -3.14 4.55
CA ALA A 156 -9.40 -2.56 4.00
C ALA A 156 -10.61 -3.05 4.78
N ALA A 157 -11.43 -2.09 5.21
CA ALA A 157 -12.80 -2.30 5.63
C ALA A 157 -13.73 -2.03 4.43
N PRO A 158 -14.76 -2.85 4.20
CA PRO A 158 -15.69 -2.66 3.08
C PRO A 158 -16.60 -1.44 3.25
N SER A 159 -16.75 -0.93 4.48
CA SER A 159 -17.56 0.25 4.78
C SER A 159 -17.04 0.98 6.02
N VAL A 160 -17.48 2.23 6.19
CA VAL A 160 -17.20 3.04 7.39
C VAL A 160 -17.66 2.32 8.66
N ALA A 161 -18.85 1.69 8.63
CA ALA A 161 -19.38 0.95 9.77
C ALA A 161 -18.47 -0.20 10.22
N VAL A 162 -17.85 -0.93 9.27
CA VAL A 162 -16.91 -2.02 9.59
C VAL A 162 -15.59 -1.49 10.13
N ARG A 163 -15.09 -0.36 9.60
CA ARG A 163 -13.89 0.29 10.17
C ARG A 163 -14.16 0.72 11.61
N ASP A 164 -15.28 1.39 11.84
CA ASP A 164 -15.62 1.98 13.13
C ASP A 164 -15.97 0.91 14.18
N SER A 165 -16.42 -0.28 13.77
CA SER A 165 -16.69 -1.38 14.70
C SER A 165 -15.43 -1.88 15.42
N LEU A 166 -14.23 -1.67 14.86
CA LEU A 166 -12.97 -2.00 15.56
C LEU A 166 -12.80 -1.26 16.87
N ALA A 167 -13.26 0.00 16.93
CA ALA A 167 -13.18 0.81 18.14
C ALA A 167 -14.31 0.49 19.14
N ARG A 168 -15.45 -0.01 18.65
CA ARG A 168 -16.66 -0.24 19.45
C ARG A 168 -16.72 -1.64 20.04
N VAL A 169 -16.24 -2.66 19.33
CA VAL A 169 -16.31 -4.06 19.76
C VAL A 169 -15.15 -4.35 20.71
N PRO A 170 -15.42 -4.74 21.97
CA PRO A 170 -14.38 -5.03 22.96
C PRO A 170 -13.38 -6.08 22.46
N GLY A 171 -12.09 -5.81 22.67
CA GLY A 171 -10.99 -6.72 22.31
C GLY A 171 -10.58 -6.73 20.82
N ALA A 172 -11.40 -6.26 19.88
CA ALA A 172 -11.08 -6.31 18.45
C ALA A 172 -9.82 -5.50 18.08
N ARG A 173 -9.80 -4.20 18.40
CA ARG A 173 -8.63 -3.34 18.16
C ARG A 173 -7.38 -3.81 18.92
N GLY A 174 -7.54 -4.23 20.17
CA GLY A 174 -6.44 -4.74 21.00
C GLY A 174 -5.79 -5.96 20.36
N ALA A 175 -6.59 -6.94 19.96
CA ALA A 175 -6.11 -8.15 19.30
C ALA A 175 -5.39 -7.87 17.98
N LEU A 176 -5.95 -7.00 17.12
CA LEU A 176 -5.28 -6.59 15.88
C LEU A 176 -3.92 -5.93 16.16
N THR A 177 -3.89 -5.01 17.13
CA THR A 177 -2.66 -4.31 17.53
C THR A 177 -1.60 -5.29 18.03
N THR A 178 -1.97 -6.23 18.89
CA THR A 178 -1.07 -7.29 19.38
C THR A 178 -0.55 -8.19 18.27
N ALA A 179 -1.41 -8.62 17.35
CA ALA A 179 -0.99 -9.44 16.22
C ALA A 179 0.01 -8.69 15.31
N VAL A 180 -0.27 -7.42 15.01
CA VAL A 180 0.62 -6.56 14.22
C VAL A 180 1.97 -6.35 14.92
N GLN A 181 1.98 -6.04 16.22
CA GLN A 181 3.22 -5.90 17.02
C GLN A 181 4.08 -7.17 16.95
N ARG A 182 3.45 -8.34 17.10
CA ARG A 182 4.14 -9.64 17.05
C ARG A 182 4.72 -9.96 15.67
N VAL A 183 3.98 -9.66 14.60
CA VAL A 183 4.45 -9.87 13.23
C VAL A 183 5.57 -8.90 12.89
N GLN A 184 5.42 -7.63 13.26
CA GLN A 184 6.44 -6.60 13.05
C GLN A 184 7.64 -6.75 14.01
N ARG A 185 7.52 -7.54 15.09
CA ARG A 185 8.54 -7.74 16.13
C ARG A 185 8.96 -6.44 16.82
N HIS A 186 7.98 -5.59 17.13
CA HIS A 186 8.22 -4.28 17.72
C HIS A 186 7.03 -3.80 18.56
N ASP A 187 7.31 -2.90 19.50
CA ASP A 187 6.30 -2.37 20.44
C ASP A 187 5.31 -1.42 19.77
N LEU A 188 5.75 -0.62 18.80
CA LEU A 188 4.85 0.23 18.04
C LEU A 188 4.20 -0.59 16.91
N ALA A 189 2.88 -0.76 16.94
CA ALA A 189 2.12 -1.33 15.83
C ALA A 189 1.83 -0.25 14.80
N LEU A 190 2.43 -0.36 13.61
CA LEU A 190 2.13 0.54 12.51
C LEU A 190 1.18 -0.15 11.55
N TYR A 191 -0.10 0.19 11.66
CA TYR A 191 -1.11 -0.22 10.70
C TYR A 191 -2.17 0.86 10.49
N ARG A 192 -2.87 0.76 9.36
CA ARG A 192 -4.02 1.61 9.03
C ARG A 192 -5.19 0.75 8.57
N VAL A 193 -6.40 1.15 8.95
CA VAL A 193 -7.64 0.58 8.39
C VAL A 193 -8.28 1.65 7.50
N VAL A 194 -8.33 1.38 6.20
CA VAL A 194 -8.91 2.26 5.18
C VAL A 194 -10.30 1.78 4.78
N VAL A 195 -11.16 2.68 4.36
CA VAL A 195 -12.48 2.31 3.81
C VAL A 195 -12.36 2.14 2.29
N ASP A 196 -12.41 0.89 1.83
CA ASP A 196 -12.41 0.59 0.40
C ASP A 196 -13.16 -0.73 0.12
N GLY A 197 -14.41 -0.60 -0.31
CA GLY A 197 -15.28 -1.73 -0.68
C GLY A 197 -14.98 -2.37 -2.03
N SER A 198 -14.05 -1.83 -2.81
CA SER A 198 -13.69 -2.41 -4.11
C SER A 198 -12.84 -3.68 -3.98
N HIS A 199 -12.24 -3.94 -2.81
CA HIS A 199 -11.38 -5.09 -2.59
C HIS A 199 -12.18 -6.39 -2.47
N ARG A 200 -12.37 -7.06 -3.62
CA ARG A 200 -13.10 -8.33 -3.75
C ARG A 200 -12.21 -9.60 -3.66
N ALA A 201 -10.88 -9.48 -3.71
CA ALA A 201 -9.96 -10.64 -3.72
C ALA A 201 -9.92 -11.45 -2.40
N LYS A 202 -9.57 -12.75 -2.46
CA LYS A 202 -9.36 -13.63 -1.28
C LYS A 202 -8.36 -13.00 -0.30
N GLY A 203 -8.62 -13.05 1.01
CA GLY A 203 -7.70 -12.49 2.02
C GLY A 203 -8.38 -11.81 3.22
N LEU A 204 -9.45 -12.40 3.76
CA LEU A 204 -10.04 -11.96 5.02
C LEU A 204 -9.03 -12.15 6.15
N LEU A 205 -9.04 -11.30 7.18
CA LEU A 205 -8.12 -11.47 8.30
C LEU A 205 -8.34 -12.80 9.02
N LEU A 206 -9.56 -13.33 9.02
CA LEU A 206 -9.92 -14.62 9.62
C LEU A 206 -10.63 -15.48 8.59
#